data_AF-M0PIK2-F1
#
_entry.id   AF-M0PIK2-F1
#
_cell.length_a   1.000
_cell.length_b   1.000
_cell.length_c   1.000
_cell.angle_alpha   90.00
_cell.angle_beta   90.00
_cell.angle_gamma   90.00
#
_symmetry.space_group_name_H-M   'P 1'
#
loop_
_entity.id
_entity.type
_entity.pdbx_description
1 polymer ?
#
loop_
_entity_poly.entity_id
_entity_poly.type
_entity_poly.pdbx_seq_one_letter_code
_entity_poly.pdbx_strand_id
1 'polypeptide(L)' 'MTDESTDAAVERFLDSAAAALDDYDEGYADADATVAMLRTHVDELSESVEDDGNDREA' A
#
# COMPACT_ATOMS: atom_id res chain seq x y z
N MET A 1 -6.13 -8.35 16.97
CA MET A 1 -6.11 -6.87 17.05
C MET A 1 -4.83 -6.26 16.47
N THR A 2 -3.62 -6.75 16.76
CA THR A 2 -2.38 -6.29 16.05
C THR A 2 -2.30 -6.77 14.61
N ASP A 3 -2.56 -8.08 14.42
CA ASP A 3 -2.77 -8.64 13.09
C ASP A 3 -3.87 -7.85 12.36
N GLU A 4 -4.90 -7.40 13.06
CA GLU A 4 -6.05 -6.70 12.46
C GLU A 4 -5.68 -5.31 11.89
N SER A 5 -4.81 -4.54 12.55
CA SER A 5 -4.34 -3.24 12.03
C SER A 5 -3.38 -3.41 10.85
N THR A 6 -2.46 -4.39 10.94
CA THR A 6 -1.52 -4.68 9.85
C THR A 6 -2.25 -5.31 8.66
N ASP A 7 -3.17 -6.25 8.89
CA ASP A 7 -3.99 -6.90 7.86
C ASP A 7 -4.85 -5.86 7.16
N ALA A 8 -5.48 -4.92 7.87
CA ALA A 8 -6.21 -3.81 7.25
C ALA A 8 -5.31 -2.89 6.40
N ALA A 9 -4.07 -2.62 6.83
CA ALA A 9 -3.12 -1.84 6.06
C ALA A 9 -2.68 -2.59 4.78
N VAL A 10 -2.43 -3.89 4.89
CA VAL A 10 -2.10 -4.78 3.77
C VAL A 10 -3.27 -4.89 2.79
N GLU A 11 -4.49 -5.10 3.27
CA GLU A 11 -5.70 -5.13 2.43
C GLU A 11 -5.86 -3.83 1.65
N ARG A 12 -5.68 -2.68 2.31
CA ARG A 12 -5.73 -1.37 1.65
C ARG A 12 -4.64 -1.22 0.59
N PHE A 13 -3.42 -1.66 0.88
CA PHE A 13 -2.33 -1.66 -0.09
C PHE A 13 -2.67 -2.52 -1.32
N LEU A 14 -3.20 -3.72 -1.10
CA LEU A 14 -3.57 -4.64 -2.18
C LEU A 14 -4.68 -4.09 -3.07
N ASP A 15 -5.68 -3.43 -2.49
CA ASP A 15 -6.78 -2.79 -3.22
C ASP A 15 -6.26 -1.64 -4.09
N SER A 16 -5.45 -0.74 -3.53
CA SER A 16 -4.80 0.35 -4.29
C SER A 16 -3.87 -0.17 -5.38
N ALA A 17 -3.08 -1.21 -5.10
CA ALA A 17 -2.17 -1.80 -6.07
C ALA A 17 -2.92 -2.45 -7.23
N ALA A 18 -4.02 -3.16 -6.93
CA ALA A 18 -4.88 -3.75 -7.96
C ALA A 18 -5.51 -2.68 -8.84
N ALA A 19 -6.04 -1.58 -8.26
CA ALA A 19 -6.59 -0.47 -9.03
C ALA A 19 -5.55 0.18 -9.96
N ALA A 20 -4.34 0.44 -9.46
CA ALA A 20 -3.27 1.03 -10.27
C ALA A 20 -2.80 0.12 -11.42
N LEU A 21 -2.88 -1.21 -11.25
CA LEU A 21 -2.58 -2.19 -12.28
C LEU A 21 -3.72 -2.30 -13.30
N ASP A 22 -4.99 -2.26 -12.85
CA ASP A 22 -6.16 -2.24 -13.73
C ASP A 22 -6.14 -0.98 -14.62
N ASP A 23 -5.84 0.18 -14.05
CA ASP A 23 -5.64 1.44 -14.79
C ASP A 23 -4.51 1.32 -15.84
N TYR A 24 -3.44 0.58 -15.53
CA TYR A 24 -2.35 0.33 -16.47
C TYR A 24 -2.76 -0.62 -17.60
N ASP A 25 -3.43 -1.73 -17.25
CA ASP A 25 -3.91 -2.73 -18.21
C ASP A 25 -4.98 -2.14 -19.16
N GLU A 26 -5.83 -1.23 -18.67
CA GLU A 26 -6.78 -0.46 -19.48
C GLU A 26 -6.11 0.65 -20.31
N GLY A 27 -4.83 0.95 -20.05
CA GLY A 27 -4.05 1.98 -20.74
C GLY A 27 -4.38 3.41 -20.29
N TYR A 28 -5.00 3.57 -19.11
CA TYR A 28 -5.23 4.86 -18.47
C TYR A 28 -3.97 5.42 -17.78
N ALA A 29 -3.01 4.56 -17.46
CA ALA A 29 -1.74 4.94 -16.83
C ALA A 29 -0.51 4.44 -17.61
N ASP A 30 0.55 5.25 -17.61
CA ASP A 30 1.87 4.83 -18.09
C ASP A 30 2.58 3.93 -17.08
N ALA A 31 3.43 3.02 -17.54
CA ALA A 31 4.17 2.09 -16.68
C ALA A 31 4.98 2.80 -15.58
N ASP A 32 5.67 3.91 -15.93
CA ASP A 32 6.43 4.69 -14.96
C ASP A 32 5.53 5.38 -13.92
N ALA A 33 4.32 5.78 -14.30
CA ALA A 33 3.33 6.38 -13.40
C ALA A 33 2.77 5.33 -12.43
N THR A 34 2.43 4.14 -12.93
CA THR A 34 1.99 3.01 -12.10
C THR A 34 3.07 2.59 -11.10
N VAL A 35 4.33 2.47 -11.56
CA VAL A 35 5.46 2.16 -10.66
C VAL A 35 5.68 3.25 -9.61
N ALA A 36 5.50 4.53 -9.96
CA ALA A 36 5.59 5.61 -9.00
C ALA A 36 4.48 5.52 -7.93
N MET A 37 3.23 5.27 -8.32
CA MET A 37 2.13 5.06 -7.37
C MET A 37 2.37 3.86 -6.45
N LEU A 38 2.79 2.72 -7.02
CA LEU A 38 3.08 1.52 -6.22
C LEU A 38 4.19 1.78 -5.20
N ARG A 39 5.23 2.54 -5.57
CA ARG A 39 6.29 2.93 -4.62
C ARG A 39 5.75 3.78 -3.47
N THR A 40 4.88 4.76 -3.76
CA THR A 40 4.23 5.56 -2.72
C THR A 40 3.41 4.69 -1.78
N HIS A 41 2.60 3.77 -2.30
CA HIS A 41 1.79 2.88 -1.46
C HIS A 41 2.62 1.89 -0.64
N VAL A 42 3.78 1.46 -1.14
CA VAL A 42 4.74 0.67 -0.35
C VAL A 42 5.32 1.48 0.81
N ASP A 43 5.65 2.76 0.58
CA ASP A 43 6.13 3.65 1.64
C ASP A 43 5.05 3.81 2.73
N GLU A 44 3.81 4.12 2.33
CA GLU A 44 2.67 4.26 3.24
C GLU A 44 2.40 2.97 4.05
N LEU A 45 2.53 1.80 3.41
CA LEU A 45 2.39 0.52 4.09
C LEU A 45 3.53 0.29 5.10
N SER A 46 4.77 0.60 4.73
CA SER A 46 5.92 0.48 5.62
C SER A 46 5.74 1.37 6.85
N GLU A 47 5.39 2.64 6.63
CA GLU A 47 5.09 3.59 7.71
C GLU A 47 3.96 3.07 8.62
N SER A 48 2.89 2.50 8.05
CA SER A 48 1.77 1.96 8.83
C SER A 48 2.17 0.75 9.69
N VAL A 49 3.05 -0.12 9.16
CA VAL A 49 3.57 -1.29 9.90
C VAL A 49 4.56 -0.85 10.98
N GLU A 50 5.40 0.14 10.69
CA GLU A 50 6.39 0.69 11.63
C GLU A 50 5.72 1.48 12.77
N ASP A 51 4.66 2.25 12.48
CA ASP A 51 3.88 2.99 13.47
C ASP A 51 3.16 2.04 14.46
N ASP A 52 2.55 0.95 13.97
CA ASP A 52 1.95 -0.10 14.81
C ASP A 52 3.00 -0.82 15.69
N GLY A 53 4.21 -0.99 15.15
CA GLY A 53 5.37 -1.53 15.88
C GLY A 53 5.88 -0.59 16.98
N ASN A 54 5.89 0.73 16.73
CA ASN A 54 6.35 1.75 17.66
C ASN A 54 5.36 2.05 18.79
N ASP A 55 4.05 2.00 18.53
CA ASP A 55 3.00 2.10 19.57
C ASP A 55 3.08 0.96 20.60
N ARG A 56 3.80 -0.12 20.26
CA ARG A 56 4.02 -1.30 21.10
C ARG A 56 5.23 -1.20 22.04
N GLU A 57 6.16 -0.28 21.79
CA GLU A 57 7.39 -0.08 22.59
C GLU A 57 7.25 1.08 23.60
N ALA A 58 6.13 1.80 23.60
CA ALA A 58 5.84 2.96 24.45
C ALA A 58 5.09 2.63 25.77
#